data_AF-A0A4E9F6Y0-F1
#
_entry.id   AF-A0A4E9F6Y0-F1
#
_cell.length_a   1.000
_cell.length_b   1.000
_cell.length_c   1.000
_cell.angle_alpha   90.00
_cell.angle_beta   90.00
_cell.angle_gamma   90.00
#
_symmetry.space_group_name_H-M   'P 1'
#
loop_
_entity.id
_entity.type
_entity.pdbx_description
1 polymer ?
#
loop_
_entity_poly.entity_id
_entity_poly.type
_entity_poly.pdbx_seq_one_letter_code
_entity_poly.pdbx_strand_id
1 'polypeptide(L)'
;MSNLSTSSGSELAWRLKAIGDVEQKIAELIRHAQTCINELSKEKQISKSKMEEASSAFKKCLNSIESDLSAQMQYLSHVCVGTAHQGSTFASQQNIALAEQTLVSLKDRLSAIQHIYLPVITDVSTTR
;
A
#
# COMPACT_ATOMS: atom_id res chain seq x y z
N MET A 1 -11.72 18.81 -10.50
CA MET A 1 -10.73 17.73 -10.62
C MET A 1 -11.02 16.72 -9.53
N SER A 2 -11.79 15.69 -9.88
CA SER A 2 -12.17 14.59 -9.02
C SER A 2 -11.52 13.31 -9.57
N ASN A 3 -11.17 12.39 -8.68
CA ASN A 3 -10.85 10.98 -8.96
C ASN A 3 -9.37 10.53 -9.08
N LEU A 4 -8.42 11.13 -8.33
CA LEU A 4 -7.05 10.56 -8.21
C LEU A 4 -6.79 9.80 -6.90
N SER A 5 -7.50 10.10 -5.81
CA SER A 5 -7.25 9.50 -4.48
C SER A 5 -7.78 8.07 -4.31
N THR A 6 -8.80 7.67 -5.06
CA THR A 6 -9.41 6.33 -4.96
C THR A 6 -8.53 5.23 -5.58
N SER A 7 -7.68 5.58 -6.56
CA SER A 7 -6.83 4.63 -7.27
C SER A 7 -5.62 4.17 -6.45
N SER A 8 -5.01 5.06 -5.66
CA SER A 8 -3.80 4.69 -4.89
C SER A 8 -4.12 3.80 -3.69
N GLY A 9 -5.27 4.04 -3.05
CA GLY A 9 -5.75 3.18 -1.96
C GLY A 9 -6.09 1.77 -2.42
N SER A 10 -6.72 1.63 -3.60
CA SER A 10 -7.00 0.33 -4.19
C SER A 10 -5.73 -0.39 -4.64
N GLU A 11 -4.74 0.34 -5.19
CA GLU A 11 -3.45 -0.24 -5.56
C GLU A 11 -2.70 -0.79 -4.33
N LEU A 12 -2.58 -0.01 -3.24
CA LEU A 12 -1.92 -0.49 -2.03
C LEU A 12 -2.64 -1.71 -1.44
N ALA A 13 -3.97 -1.69 -1.38
CA ALA A 13 -4.75 -2.82 -0.89
C ALA A 13 -4.54 -4.08 -1.75
N TRP A 14 -4.52 -3.92 -3.08
CA TRP A 14 -4.20 -5.01 -4.00
C TRP A 14 -2.78 -5.56 -3.77
N ARG A 15 -1.79 -4.70 -3.53
CA ARG A 15 -0.40 -5.11 -3.26
C ARG A 15 -0.27 -5.88 -1.96
N LEU A 16 -0.91 -5.40 -0.89
CA LEU A 16 -0.95 -6.11 0.40
C LEU A 16 -1.63 -7.47 0.25
N LYS A 17 -2.72 -7.55 -0.52
CA LYS A 17 -3.34 -8.81 -0.86
C LYS A 17 -2.39 -9.73 -1.63
N ALA A 18 -1.64 -9.22 -2.61
CA ALA A 18 -0.67 -10.01 -3.36
C ALA A 18 0.41 -10.62 -2.45
N ILE A 19 0.87 -9.88 -1.42
CA ILE A 19 1.77 -10.42 -0.39
C ILE A 19 1.09 -11.55 0.41
N GLY A 20 -0.17 -11.37 0.81
CA GLY A 20 -0.94 -12.43 1.46
C GLY A 20 -1.11 -13.68 0.58
N ASP A 21 -1.33 -13.50 -0.72
CA ASP A 21 -1.43 -14.61 -1.68
C ASP A 21 -0.08 -15.35 -1.84
N VAL A 22 1.07 -14.68 -1.61
CA VAL A 22 2.39 -15.34 -1.54
C VAL A 22 2.50 -16.30 -0.36
N GLU A 23 1.87 -16.00 0.79
CA GLU A 23 1.87 -16.92 1.93
C GLU A 23 1.22 -18.27 1.57
N GLN A 24 0.13 -18.22 0.79
CA GLN A 24 -0.52 -19.42 0.27
C GLN A 24 0.43 -20.19 -0.68
N LYS A 25 1.15 -19.50 -1.56
CA LYS A 25 2.15 -20.12 -2.45
C LYS A 25 3.29 -20.77 -1.66
N ILE A 26 3.72 -20.20 -0.54
CA ILE A 26 4.74 -20.81 0.33
C ILE A 26 4.21 -22.15 0.90
N ALA A 27 2.95 -22.23 1.31
CA ALA A 27 2.35 -23.49 1.75
C ALA A 27 2.34 -24.55 0.63
N GLU A 28 2.01 -24.14 -0.60
CA GLU A 28 2.07 -25.01 -1.78
C GLU A 28 3.51 -25.48 -2.10
N LEU A 29 4.49 -24.57 -2.00
CA LEU A 29 5.91 -24.86 -2.16
C LEU A 29 6.37 -25.94 -1.18
N ILE A 30 5.99 -25.82 0.10
CA ILE A 30 6.30 -26.82 1.13
C ILE A 30 5.66 -28.17 0.78
N ARG A 31 4.42 -28.19 0.28
CA ARG A 31 3.74 -29.43 -0.15
C ARG A 31 4.48 -30.13 -1.30
N HIS A 32 5.00 -29.37 -2.26
CA HIS A 32 5.82 -29.92 -3.34
C HIS A 32 7.13 -30.52 -2.81
N ALA A 33 7.81 -29.83 -1.88
CA ALA A 33 9.01 -30.34 -1.22
C ALA A 33 8.73 -31.63 -0.42
N GLN A 34 7.66 -31.65 0.37
CA GLN A 34 7.21 -32.85 1.10
C GLN A 34 6.96 -34.03 0.17
N THR A 35 6.34 -33.77 -1.00
CA THR A 35 6.13 -34.82 -2.01
C THR A 35 7.46 -35.36 -2.50
N CYS A 36 8.43 -34.51 -2.82
CA CYS A 36 9.76 -34.94 -3.25
C CYS A 36 10.47 -35.79 -2.18
N ILE A 37 10.46 -35.33 -0.93
CA ILE A 37 11.06 -36.05 0.21
C ILE A 37 10.39 -37.42 0.39
N ASN A 38 9.05 -37.47 0.35
CA ASN A 38 8.30 -38.72 0.50
C ASN A 38 8.58 -39.73 -0.61
N GLU A 39 8.80 -39.26 -1.85
CA GLU A 39 9.17 -40.16 -2.94
C GLU A 39 10.62 -40.65 -2.83
N LEU A 40 11.54 -39.83 -2.31
CA LEU A 40 12.92 -40.24 -2.01
C LEU A 40 13.01 -41.25 -0.86
N SER A 41 12.11 -41.17 0.12
CA SER A 41 12.07 -42.12 1.25
C SER A 41 11.55 -43.52 0.89
N LYS A 42 11.10 -43.75 -0.35
CA LYS A 42 10.59 -45.06 -0.78
C LYS A 42 11.73 -45.95 -1.28
N GLU A 43 11.88 -47.11 -0.66
CA GLU A 43 12.89 -48.15 -1.01
C GLU A 43 12.85 -48.57 -2.49
N LYS A 44 11.67 -48.55 -3.11
CA LYS A 44 11.49 -48.81 -4.55
C LYS A 44 11.06 -47.53 -5.25
N GLN A 45 11.89 -47.04 -6.17
CA GLN A 45 11.66 -45.82 -6.96
C GLN A 45 10.59 -46.03 -8.06
N ILE A 46 9.38 -46.45 -7.66
CA ILE A 46 8.24 -46.73 -8.57
C ILE A 46 7.67 -45.44 -9.18
N SER A 47 7.96 -44.30 -8.55
CA SER A 47 7.27 -43.02 -8.76
C SER A 47 8.22 -41.90 -9.20
N LYS A 48 9.25 -42.24 -9.98
CA LYS A 48 10.23 -41.25 -10.49
C LYS A 48 9.53 -40.07 -11.21
N SER A 49 8.50 -40.35 -12.00
CA SER A 49 7.71 -39.33 -12.70
C SER A 49 7.03 -38.35 -11.75
N LYS A 50 6.44 -38.84 -10.65
CA LYS A 50 5.79 -38.01 -9.63
C LYS A 50 6.79 -37.12 -8.89
N MET A 51 7.99 -37.63 -8.63
CA MET A 51 9.08 -36.85 -8.03
C MET A 51 9.56 -35.75 -8.98
N GLU A 52 9.74 -36.05 -10.26
CA GLU A 52 10.13 -35.08 -11.29
C GLU A 52 9.06 -33.99 -11.47
N GLU A 53 7.78 -34.38 -11.49
CA GLU A 53 6.65 -33.45 -11.55
C GLU A 53 6.61 -32.54 -10.32
N ALA A 54 6.73 -33.10 -9.11
CA ALA A 54 6.76 -32.32 -7.88
C ALA A 54 7.97 -31.37 -7.82
N SER A 55 9.14 -31.80 -8.29
CA SER A 55 10.34 -30.96 -8.38
C SER A 55 10.16 -29.81 -9.39
N SER A 56 9.53 -30.08 -10.53
CA SER A 56 9.21 -29.07 -11.53
C SER A 56 8.20 -28.05 -10.99
N ALA A 57 7.15 -28.53 -10.32
CA ALA A 57 6.14 -27.69 -9.69
C ALA A 57 6.73 -26.83 -8.56
N PHE A 58 7.61 -27.40 -7.73
CA PHE A 58 8.37 -26.65 -6.72
C PHE A 58 9.13 -25.48 -7.33
N LYS A 59 9.92 -25.73 -8.39
CA LYS A 59 10.71 -24.68 -9.05
C LYS A 59 9.82 -23.58 -9.66
N LYS A 60 8.72 -23.96 -10.30
CA LYS A 60 7.75 -22.99 -10.86
C LYS A 60 7.11 -22.13 -9.76
N CYS A 61 6.70 -22.76 -8.67
CA CYS A 61 6.13 -22.07 -7.50
C CYS A 61 7.15 -21.10 -6.89
N LEU A 62 8.39 -21.54 -6.70
CA LEU A 62 9.49 -20.72 -6.18
C LEU A 62 9.75 -19.48 -7.06
N ASN A 63 9.86 -19.68 -8.37
CA ASN A 63 10.06 -18.57 -9.31
C ASN A 63 8.88 -17.58 -9.28
N SER A 64 7.65 -18.07 -9.12
CA SER A 64 6.48 -17.19 -8.99
C SER A 64 6.53 -16.39 -7.69
N ILE A 65 6.90 -17.02 -6.56
CA ILE A 65 7.05 -16.33 -5.26
C ILE A 65 8.13 -15.24 -5.35
N GLU A 66 9.29 -15.57 -5.92
CA GLU A 66 10.40 -14.63 -6.09
C GLU A 66 10.00 -13.43 -6.97
N SER A 67 9.35 -13.69 -8.10
CA SER A 67 8.85 -12.64 -9.00
C SER A 67 7.86 -11.70 -8.30
N ASP A 68 6.90 -12.26 -7.57
CA ASP A 68 5.86 -11.47 -6.89
C ASP A 68 6.46 -10.62 -5.77
N LEU A 69 7.29 -11.22 -4.92
CA LEU A 69 7.96 -10.49 -3.83
C LEU A 69 8.90 -9.41 -4.36
N SER A 70 9.65 -9.70 -5.44
CA SER A 70 10.51 -8.73 -6.10
C SER A 70 9.72 -7.52 -6.61
N ALA A 71 8.57 -7.75 -7.25
CA ALA A 71 7.70 -6.67 -7.71
C ALA A 71 7.17 -5.80 -6.55
N GLN A 72 6.82 -6.40 -5.41
CA GLN A 72 6.38 -5.63 -4.24
C GLN A 72 7.52 -4.87 -3.57
N MET A 73 8.71 -5.47 -3.47
CA MET A 73 9.91 -4.77 -2.97
C MET A 73 10.31 -3.60 -3.85
N GLN A 74 10.24 -3.75 -5.18
CA GLN A 74 10.49 -2.64 -6.11
C GLN A 74 9.49 -1.49 -5.92
N TYR A 75 8.21 -1.81 -5.76
CA TYR A 75 7.20 -0.80 -5.46
C TYR A 75 7.47 -0.10 -4.12
N LEU A 76 7.69 -0.87 -3.04
CA LEU A 76 8.02 -0.31 -1.73
C LEU A 76 9.27 0.56 -1.78
N SER A 77 10.31 0.13 -2.49
CA SER A 77 11.50 0.94 -2.75
C SER A 77 11.11 2.26 -3.43
N HIS A 78 10.29 2.21 -4.48
CA HIS A 78 9.88 3.42 -5.19
C HIS A 78 9.03 4.38 -4.35
N VAL A 79 8.08 3.86 -3.54
CA VAL A 79 7.19 4.71 -2.72
C VAL A 79 7.81 5.15 -1.40
N CYS A 80 8.74 4.38 -0.83
CA CYS A 80 9.42 4.67 0.43
C CYS A 80 10.76 5.39 0.25
N VAL A 81 11.45 5.28 -0.89
CA VAL A 81 12.63 6.10 -1.19
C VAL A 81 12.13 7.54 -1.38
N GLY A 82 12.11 8.26 -0.26
CA GLY A 82 11.58 9.60 -0.09
C GLY A 82 12.36 10.68 -0.83
N THR A 83 12.46 10.59 -2.16
CA THR A 83 12.65 11.81 -2.92
C THR A 83 11.43 12.67 -2.66
N ALA A 84 11.65 13.90 -2.18
CA ALA A 84 10.64 14.79 -1.64
C ALA A 84 9.55 15.24 -2.65
N HIS A 85 9.35 14.54 -3.77
CA HIS A 85 8.42 14.92 -4.82
C HIS A 85 7.59 13.78 -5.43
N GLN A 86 7.81 12.49 -5.12
CA GLN A 86 7.10 11.38 -5.81
C GLN A 86 6.54 10.24 -4.93
N GLY A 87 6.60 10.33 -3.60
CA GLY A 87 5.97 9.32 -2.74
C GLY A 87 4.45 9.51 -2.58
N SER A 88 3.70 8.43 -2.36
CA SER A 88 2.28 8.51 -1.96
C SER A 88 2.10 9.29 -0.66
N THR A 89 3.05 9.17 0.27
CA THR A 89 3.13 10.01 1.46
C THR A 89 3.32 11.48 1.13
N PHE A 90 4.11 11.81 0.10
CA PHE A 90 4.29 13.20 -0.32
C PHE A 90 3.00 13.78 -0.90
N ALA A 91 2.30 13.05 -1.78
CA ALA A 91 1.01 13.49 -2.29
C ALA A 91 -0.01 13.72 -1.16
N SER A 92 -0.03 12.84 -0.15
CA SER A 92 -0.85 13.02 1.05
C SER A 92 -0.44 14.27 1.85
N GLN A 93 0.85 14.46 2.11
CA GLN A 93 1.37 15.65 2.81
C GLN A 93 1.10 16.94 2.05
N GLN A 94 1.24 16.95 0.72
CA GLN A 94 0.92 18.08 -0.12
C GLN A 94 -0.58 18.41 -0.08
N ASN A 95 -1.45 17.40 -0.13
CA ASN A 95 -2.89 17.59 0.01
C ASN A 95 -3.25 18.16 1.39
N ILE A 96 -2.60 17.70 2.46
CA ILE A 96 -2.76 18.27 3.82
C ILE A 96 -2.31 19.73 3.84
N ALA A 97 -1.11 20.03 3.33
CA ALA A 97 -0.59 21.39 3.29
C ALA A 97 -1.50 22.34 2.48
N LEU A 98 -2.04 21.86 1.36
CA LEU A 98 -2.99 22.63 0.55
C LEU A 98 -4.32 22.85 1.28
N ALA A 99 -4.82 21.84 2.00
CA ALA A 99 -6.03 21.95 2.81
C ALA A 99 -5.84 22.94 3.97
N GLU A 100 -4.69 22.89 4.65
CA GLU A 100 -4.31 23.85 5.70
C GLU A 100 -4.22 25.27 5.15
N GLN A 101 -3.57 25.47 4.00
CA GLN A 101 -3.50 26.77 3.34
C GLN A 101 -4.90 27.29 2.95
N THR A 102 -5.76 26.41 2.45
CA THR A 102 -7.15 26.76 2.12
C THR A 102 -7.93 27.15 3.37
N LEU A 103 -7.75 26.43 4.49
CA LEU A 103 -8.40 26.75 5.76
C LEU A 103 -7.95 28.13 6.29
N VAL A 104 -6.66 28.43 6.23
CA VAL A 104 -6.12 29.75 6.59
C VAL A 104 -6.74 30.84 5.72
N SER A 105 -6.76 30.66 4.40
CA SER A 105 -7.37 31.63 3.48
C SER A 105 -8.87 31.84 3.75
N LEU A 106 -9.62 30.77 4.04
CA LEU A 106 -11.03 30.85 4.39
C LEU A 106 -11.24 31.56 5.73
N LYS A 107 -10.40 31.29 6.73
CA LYS A 107 -10.42 31.99 8.01
C LYS A 107 -10.20 33.49 7.84
N ASP A 108 -9.17 33.89 7.08
CA ASP A 108 -8.87 35.31 6.85
C ASP A 108 -10.03 36.02 6.13
N ARG A 109 -10.62 35.37 5.13
CA ARG A 109 -11.81 35.89 4.43
C ARG A 109 -13.02 35.99 5.35
N LEU A 110 -13.24 35.01 6.22
CA LEU A 110 -14.34 35.04 7.18
C LEU A 110 -14.15 36.16 8.21
N SER A 111 -12.94 36.35 8.73
CA SER A 111 -12.61 37.46 9.63
C SER A 111 -12.81 38.82 8.98
N ALA A 112 -12.46 38.96 7.69
CA ALA A 112 -12.72 40.20 6.94
C ALA A 112 -14.24 40.47 6.80
N ILE A 113 -15.04 39.46 6.48
CA ILE A 113 -16.51 39.58 6.40
C ILE A 113 -17.09 39.92 7.79
N GLN A 114 -16.63 39.25 8.84
CA GLN A 114 -17.06 39.53 10.21
C GLN A 114 -16.77 40.98 10.58
N HIS A 115 -15.59 41.52 10.26
CA HIS A 115 -15.26 42.91 10.55
C HIS A 115 -16.17 43.92 9.80
N ILE A 116 -16.57 43.60 8.57
CA ILE A 116 -17.42 44.48 7.74
C ILE A 116 -18.88 44.44 8.20
N TYR A 117 -19.44 43.25 8.44
CA TYR A 117 -20.88 43.08 8.64
C TYR A 117 -21.28 42.83 10.10
N LEU A 118 -20.32 42.39 10.92
CA LEU A 118 -20.52 42.12 12.33
C LEU A 118 -19.43 42.83 13.15
N PRO A 119 -19.32 44.17 13.05
CA PRO A 119 -18.40 44.91 13.90
C PRO A 119 -18.68 44.47 15.32
N VAL A 120 -17.64 44.04 16.04
CA VAL A 120 -17.75 43.69 17.45
C VAL A 120 -18.52 44.83 18.08
N ILE A 121 -19.76 44.55 18.52
CA ILE A 121 -20.55 45.45 19.34
C ILE A 121 -19.77 45.46 20.64
N THR A 122 -18.74 46.30 20.65
CA THR A 122 -17.98 46.60 21.83
C THR A 122 -18.99 47.38 22.63
N ASP A 123 -19.53 46.71 23.63
CA ASP A 123 -20.58 47.19 24.51
C ASP A 123 -20.07 48.47 25.19
N VAL A 124 -20.18 49.61 24.51
CA VAL A 124 -19.99 50.95 25.11
C VAL A 124 -21.35 51.33 25.70
N SER A 125 -21.81 50.46 26.58
CA SER A 125 -22.76 50.78 27.63
C SER A 125 -21.95 51.00 28.91
N THR A 126 -21.01 51.95 28.88
CA THR A 126 -20.31 52.39 30.09
C THR A 126 -20.15 53.90 30.03
N THR A 127 -20.78 54.56 30.99
CA THR A 127 -20.65 55.98 31.36
C THR A 127 -21.61 56.94 30.68
N ARG A 128 -22.83 56.96 31.19
CA ARG A 128 -23.40 58.21 31.68
C ARG A 128 -24.05 57.96 33.03
#